data_AF-A0A662BNW6-F1
#
_entry.id   AF-A0A662BNW6-F1
#
_cell.length_a   1.000
_cell.length_b   1.000
_cell.length_c   1.000
_cell.angle_alpha   90.00
_cell.angle_beta   90.00
_cell.angle_gamma   90.00
#
_symmetry.space_group_name_H-M   'P 1'
#
loop_
_entity.id
_entity.type
_entity.pdbx_description
1 polymer ?
#
loop_
_entity_poly.entity_id
_entity_poly.type
_entity_poly.pdbx_seq_one_letter_code
_entity_poly.pdbx_strand_id
1 'polypeptide(L)'
;MAEKLNTYYYNIKRKIQNQHLKYKSKGLYKFIGLNILKIVLVYTLLIILLILIGKYWIDLGPIFQFSINNFSDKLVLIIFFISESFLGLVPVDLFMIWTTKFKHPIIYLSLLGVLSYIGGIISYQIGYWISRRKKIKAYTEKMLQKYILFIQKWGGAFIIIAALFPFSPFSLVTIAVSVFRYPFKKFLIYGTSRLIRFVLQGVIFFDILDLDTWVV
;
A
#
# COMPACT_ATOMS: atom_id res chain seq x y z
N MET A 1 -27.97 11.14 -31.87
CA MET A 1 -27.16 11.30 -30.63
C MET A 1 -27.11 10.01 -29.80
N ALA A 2 -28.24 9.34 -29.58
CA ALA A 2 -28.32 8.06 -28.83
C ALA A 2 -27.49 6.91 -29.44
N GLU A 3 -27.42 6.81 -30.77
CA GLU A 3 -26.69 5.73 -31.46
C GLU A 3 -25.17 5.81 -31.25
N LYS A 4 -24.57 7.01 -31.37
CA LYS A 4 -23.14 7.24 -31.07
C LYS A 4 -22.79 6.94 -29.61
N LEU A 5 -23.68 7.27 -28.67
CA LEU A 5 -23.54 6.92 -27.25
C LEU A 5 -23.53 5.39 -27.08
N ASN A 6 -24.46 4.69 -27.71
CA ASN A 6 -24.54 3.22 -27.62
C ASN A 6 -23.30 2.52 -28.20
N THR A 7 -22.79 3.00 -29.34
CA THR A 7 -21.53 2.49 -29.93
C THR A 7 -20.33 2.76 -29.01
N TYR A 8 -20.29 3.92 -28.36
CA TYR A 8 -19.24 4.26 -27.39
C TYR A 8 -19.25 3.34 -26.16
N TYR A 9 -20.41 3.14 -25.53
CA TYR A 9 -20.56 2.23 -24.40
C TYR A 9 -20.24 0.77 -24.77
N TYR A 10 -20.67 0.32 -25.95
CA TYR A 10 -20.35 -1.02 -26.46
C TYR A 10 -18.84 -1.23 -26.61
N ASN A 11 -18.14 -0.25 -27.20
CA ASN A 11 -16.69 -0.30 -27.38
C ASN A 11 -15.94 -0.31 -26.04
N ILE A 12 -16.40 0.45 -25.05
CA ILE A 12 -15.84 0.43 -23.69
C ILE A 12 -16.06 -0.96 -23.06
N LYS A 13 -17.28 -1.48 -23.10
CA LYS A 13 -17.61 -2.80 -22.52
C LYS A 13 -16.74 -3.90 -23.12
N ARG A 14 -16.60 -3.93 -24.45
CA ARG A 14 -15.74 -4.88 -25.17
C ARG A 14 -14.27 -4.72 -24.80
N LYS A 15 -13.78 -3.48 -24.67
CA LYS A 15 -12.39 -3.21 -24.24
C LYS A 15 -12.12 -3.68 -22.82
N ILE A 16 -13.05 -3.49 -21.88
CA ILE A 16 -12.97 -3.97 -20.50
C ILE A 16 -12.99 -5.50 -20.47
N GLN A 17 -13.91 -6.13 -21.21
CA GLN A 17 -14.02 -7.58 -21.30
C GLN A 17 -12.74 -8.21 -21.86
N ASN A 18 -12.16 -7.64 -22.91
CA ASN A 18 -10.88 -8.11 -23.47
C ASN A 18 -9.72 -7.97 -22.48
N GLN A 19 -9.70 -6.92 -21.65
CA GLN A 19 -8.70 -6.76 -20.60
C GLN A 19 -8.91 -7.78 -19.47
N HIS A 20 -10.16 -7.98 -19.03
CA HIS A 20 -10.52 -9.00 -18.04
C HIS A 20 -10.08 -10.40 -18.48
N LEU A 21 -10.36 -10.79 -19.72
CA LEU A 21 -9.96 -12.08 -20.28
C LEU A 21 -8.43 -12.23 -20.33
N LYS A 22 -7.71 -11.16 -20.70
CA LYS A 22 -6.23 -11.13 -20.65
C LYS A 22 -5.69 -11.27 -19.23
N TYR A 23 -6.33 -10.65 -18.24
CA TYR A 23 -5.91 -10.79 -16.84
C TYR A 23 -6.23 -12.18 -16.27
N LYS A 24 -7.38 -12.75 -16.64
CA LYS A 24 -7.77 -14.11 -16.28
C LYS A 24 -6.79 -15.13 -16.85
N SER A 25 -6.44 -15.04 -18.14
CA SER A 25 -5.47 -15.96 -18.76
C SER A 25 -4.07 -15.83 -18.19
N LYS A 26 -3.64 -14.61 -17.81
CA LYS A 26 -2.37 -14.38 -17.10
C LYS A 26 -2.40 -14.80 -15.63
N GLY A 27 -3.49 -15.36 -15.12
CA GLY A 27 -3.60 -15.87 -13.74
C GLY A 27 -3.60 -14.79 -12.66
N LEU A 28 -4.04 -13.56 -12.98
CA LEU A 28 -4.10 -12.46 -12.02
C LEU A 28 -4.96 -12.80 -10.80
N TYR A 29 -6.17 -13.32 -11.02
CA TYR A 29 -7.12 -13.64 -9.94
C TYR A 29 -6.61 -14.72 -9.00
N LYS A 30 -5.98 -15.77 -9.55
CA LYS A 30 -5.33 -16.81 -8.74
C LYS A 30 -4.21 -16.23 -7.89
N PHE A 31 -3.40 -15.32 -8.45
CA PHE A 31 -2.36 -14.62 -7.70
C PHE A 31 -2.94 -13.75 -6.58
N ILE A 32 -3.97 -12.96 -6.86
CA ILE A 32 -4.64 -12.13 -5.84
C ILE A 32 -5.16 -13.02 -4.70
N GLY A 33 -5.95 -14.05 -5.02
CA GLY A 33 -6.53 -14.94 -4.01
C GLY A 33 -5.48 -15.64 -3.14
N LEU A 34 -4.41 -16.15 -3.74
CA LEU A 34 -3.31 -16.78 -3.00
C LEU A 34 -2.58 -15.78 -2.08
N ASN A 35 -2.39 -14.54 -2.50
CA ASN A 35 -1.73 -13.54 -1.65
C ASN A 35 -2.66 -13.01 -0.56
N ILE A 36 -3.96 -12.85 -0.82
CA ILE A 36 -4.95 -12.52 0.22
C ILE A 36 -4.94 -13.60 1.29
N LEU A 37 -4.98 -14.88 0.89
CA LEU A 37 -4.92 -16.00 1.84
C LEU A 37 -3.64 -15.95 2.69
N LYS A 38 -2.48 -15.67 2.06
CA LYS A 38 -1.22 -15.51 2.80
C LYS A 38 -1.27 -14.34 3.77
N ILE A 39 -1.85 -13.21 3.37
CA ILE A 39 -2.00 -12.04 4.25
C ILE A 39 -2.86 -12.40 5.46
N VAL A 40 -4.04 -12.99 5.23
CA VAL A 40 -4.94 -13.41 6.31
C VAL A 40 -4.21 -14.35 7.26
N LEU A 41 -3.52 -15.37 6.74
CA LEU A 41 -2.75 -16.33 7.56
C LEU A 41 -1.67 -15.62 8.38
N VAL A 42 -0.88 -14.73 7.76
CA VAL A 42 0.17 -13.97 8.45
C VAL A 42 -0.42 -13.05 9.53
N TYR A 43 -1.51 -12.33 9.26
CA TYR A 43 -2.19 -11.50 10.27
C TYR A 43 -2.74 -12.34 11.41
N THR A 44 -3.44 -13.43 11.12
CA THR A 44 -3.97 -14.34 12.15
C THR A 44 -2.84 -14.87 13.03
N LEU A 45 -1.73 -15.31 12.44
CA LEU A 45 -0.56 -15.77 13.19
C LEU A 45 0.04 -14.66 14.06
N LEU A 46 0.18 -13.45 13.53
CA LEU A 46 0.73 -12.29 14.23
C LEU A 46 -0.17 -11.89 15.42
N ILE A 47 -1.49 -11.86 15.23
CA ILE A 47 -2.47 -11.59 16.30
C ILE A 47 -2.38 -12.66 17.40
N ILE A 48 -2.38 -13.95 17.03
CA ILE A 48 -2.24 -15.04 18.00
C ILE A 48 -0.94 -14.89 18.80
N LEU A 49 0.17 -14.59 18.11
CA LEU A 49 1.46 -14.39 18.75
C LEU A 49 1.44 -13.20 19.71
N LEU A 50 0.84 -12.06 19.33
CA LEU A 50 0.69 -10.90 20.19
C LEU A 50 -0.15 -11.21 21.44
N ILE A 51 -1.26 -11.95 21.29
CA ILE A 51 -2.09 -12.37 22.42
C ILE A 51 -1.29 -13.28 23.37
N LEU A 52 -0.52 -14.23 22.84
CA LEU A 52 0.32 -15.11 23.65
C LEU A 52 1.42 -14.34 24.39
N ILE A 53 2.09 -13.41 23.71
CA ILE A 53 3.12 -12.57 24.35
C ILE A 53 2.50 -11.68 25.43
N GLY A 54 1.39 -11.00 25.12
CA GLY A 54 0.69 -10.12 26.04
C GLY A 54 0.17 -10.85 27.29
N LYS A 55 -0.28 -12.09 27.12
CA LYS A 55 -0.82 -12.90 28.24
C LYS A 55 0.27 -13.57 29.09
N TYR A 56 1.38 -14.00 28.49
CA TYR A 56 2.34 -14.89 29.17
C TYR A 56 3.72 -14.28 29.43
N TRP A 57 4.12 -13.22 28.71
CA TRP A 57 5.51 -12.73 28.75
C TRP A 57 5.63 -11.28 29.23
N ILE A 58 4.98 -10.34 28.54
CA ILE A 58 5.19 -8.90 28.74
C ILE A 58 3.86 -8.18 28.52
N ASP A 59 3.48 -7.33 29.47
CA ASP A 59 2.37 -6.39 29.25
C ASP A 59 2.82 -5.33 28.23
N LEU A 60 2.25 -5.39 27.03
CA LEU A 60 2.62 -4.52 25.92
C LEU A 60 2.02 -3.12 26.07
N GLY A 61 0.97 -2.95 26.88
CA GLY A 61 0.28 -1.68 27.10
C GLY A 61 1.24 -0.55 27.51
N PRO A 62 2.03 -0.72 28.59
CA PRO A 62 3.00 0.28 29.05
C PRO A 62 4.07 0.64 28.00
N ILE A 63 4.52 -0.31 27.18
CA ILE A 63 5.55 -0.10 26.15
C ILE A 63 5.00 0.72 24.98
N PHE A 64 3.78 0.40 24.54
CA PHE A 64 3.09 1.18 23.51
C PHE A 64 2.77 2.58 24.02
N GLN A 65 2.23 2.71 25.23
CA GLN A 65 1.94 3.99 25.86
C GLN A 65 3.19 4.86 26.03
N PHE A 66 4.32 4.26 26.46
CA PHE A 66 5.60 4.97 26.53
C PHE A 66 6.05 5.47 25.15
N SER A 67 5.95 4.66 24.11
CA SER A 67 6.32 5.09 22.75
C SER A 67 5.39 6.19 22.24
N ILE A 68 4.08 6.03 22.40
CA ILE A 68 3.05 6.97 21.95
C ILE A 68 3.20 8.34 22.60
N ASN A 69 3.54 8.38 23.90
CA ASN A 69 3.61 9.60 24.70
C ASN A 69 4.96 10.30 24.65
N ASN A 70 6.06 9.59 24.42
CA ASN A 70 7.40 10.19 24.38
C ASN A 70 7.86 10.61 22.97
N PHE A 71 7.27 10.07 21.91
CA PHE A 71 7.60 10.52 20.55
C PHE A 71 6.80 11.77 20.16
N SER A 72 7.52 12.82 19.75
CA SER A 72 6.92 14.02 19.16
C SER A 72 6.14 13.67 17.89
N ASP A 73 4.94 14.23 17.75
CA ASP A 73 4.06 13.99 16.61
C ASP A 73 4.72 14.31 15.27
N LYS A 74 5.50 15.40 15.25
CA LYS A 74 6.25 15.80 14.05
C LYS A 74 7.30 14.74 13.67
N LEU A 75 7.98 14.16 14.65
CA LEU A 75 8.98 13.12 14.40
C LEU A 75 8.34 11.86 13.82
N VAL A 76 7.20 11.43 14.37
CA VAL A 76 6.48 10.25 13.86
C VAL A 76 6.05 10.44 12.41
N LEU A 77 5.49 11.62 12.08
CA LEU A 77 5.10 11.95 10.70
C LEU A 77 6.30 12.01 9.74
N ILE A 78 7.44 12.56 10.18
CA ILE A 78 8.67 12.60 9.38
C ILE A 78 9.21 11.19 9.13
N ILE A 79 9.29 10.36 10.17
CA ILE A 79 9.76 8.97 10.06
C ILE A 79 8.84 8.17 9.13
N PHE A 80 7.52 8.32 9.30
CA PHE A 80 6.54 7.73 8.39
C PHE A 80 6.78 8.15 6.94
N PHE A 81 6.90 9.46 6.70
CA PHE A 81 7.05 10.00 5.35
C PHE A 81 8.35 9.57 4.68
N ILE A 82 9.46 9.56 5.41
CA ILE A 82 10.75 9.06 4.91
C ILE A 82 10.65 7.55 4.64
N SER A 83 10.10 6.78 5.58
CA SER A 83 9.90 5.34 5.40
C SER A 83 9.10 5.06 4.12
N GLU A 84 7.99 5.75 3.91
CA GLU A 84 7.14 5.58 2.72
C GLU A 84 7.76 6.11 1.43
N SER A 85 8.68 7.07 1.49
CA SER A 85 9.34 7.59 0.30
C SER A 85 10.47 6.68 -0.18
N PHE A 86 11.15 5.97 0.72
CA PHE A 86 12.38 5.22 0.41
C PHE A 86 12.28 3.72 0.61
N LEU A 87 11.72 3.26 1.73
CA LEU A 87 11.77 1.87 2.16
C LEU A 87 10.47 1.13 1.86
N GLY A 88 9.32 1.70 2.25
CA GLY A 88 8.03 1.04 2.22
C GLY A 88 7.97 -0.22 3.09
N LEU A 89 8.92 -0.40 4.02
CA LEU A 89 9.05 -1.62 4.82
C LEU A 89 8.35 -1.51 6.18
N VAL A 90 8.20 -0.30 6.71
CA VAL A 90 7.60 -0.13 8.03
C VAL A 90 6.09 -0.36 7.93
N PRO A 91 5.52 -1.28 8.73
CA PRO A 91 4.09 -1.54 8.71
C PRO A 91 3.30 -0.26 9.00
N VAL A 92 2.42 0.11 8.07
CA VAL A 92 1.55 1.29 8.22
C VAL A 92 0.62 1.15 9.42
N ASP A 93 0.30 -0.08 9.81
CA ASP A 93 -0.53 -0.40 10.96
C ASP A 93 0.04 0.17 12.28
N LEU A 94 1.37 0.28 12.42
CA LEU A 94 1.99 0.90 13.60
C LEU A 94 1.69 2.39 13.68
N PHE A 95 1.75 3.08 12.54
CA PHE A 95 1.43 4.50 12.45
C PHE A 95 -0.08 4.74 12.59
N MET A 96 -0.90 3.77 12.21
CA MET A 96 -2.34 3.79 12.44
C MET A 96 -2.66 3.71 13.94
N ILE A 97 -2.05 2.79 14.68
CA ILE A 97 -2.22 2.70 16.13
C ILE A 97 -1.81 4.01 16.79
N TRP A 98 -0.74 4.66 16.31
CA TRP A 98 -0.36 5.98 16.82
C TRP A 98 -1.44 7.06 16.64
N THR A 99 -2.34 6.96 15.65
CA THR A 99 -3.41 7.96 15.48
C THR A 99 -4.50 7.89 16.54
N THR A 100 -4.63 6.77 17.26
CA THR A 100 -5.65 6.59 18.32
C THR A 100 -5.45 7.52 19.51
N LYS A 101 -4.22 8.03 19.72
CA LYS A 101 -3.91 8.95 20.82
C LYS A 101 -4.59 10.32 20.70
N PHE A 102 -5.07 10.66 19.51
CA PHE A 102 -5.71 11.96 19.25
C PHE A 102 -7.22 11.86 19.42
N LYS A 103 -7.86 12.93 19.87
CA LYS A 103 -9.33 13.03 19.98
C LYS A 103 -10.07 12.75 18.66
N HIS A 104 -9.41 12.97 17.53
CA HIS A 104 -9.97 12.72 16.20
C HIS A 104 -8.99 11.89 15.34
N PRO A 105 -8.91 10.56 15.56
CA PRO A 105 -7.94 9.68 14.89
C PRO A 105 -8.07 9.66 13.36
N ILE A 106 -9.29 9.83 12.86
CA ILE A 106 -9.62 9.81 11.42
C ILE A 106 -8.89 10.93 10.65
N ILE A 107 -8.71 12.10 11.27
CA ILE A 107 -8.03 13.24 10.64
C ILE A 107 -6.55 12.90 10.43
N TYR A 108 -5.89 12.36 11.45
CA TYR A 108 -4.49 11.95 11.37
C TYR A 108 -4.29 10.75 10.46
N LEU A 109 -5.25 9.82 10.43
CA LEU A 109 -5.22 8.69 9.48
C LEU A 109 -5.31 9.17 8.03
N SER A 110 -6.19 10.15 7.77
CA SER A 110 -6.32 10.78 6.46
C SER A 110 -5.02 11.51 6.06
N LEU A 111 -4.40 12.22 7.01
CA LEU A 111 -3.10 12.88 6.80
C LEU A 111 -2.01 11.85 6.45
N LEU A 112 -1.93 10.74 7.18
CA LEU A 112 -1.03 9.63 6.85
C LEU A 112 -1.28 9.12 5.43
N GLY A 113 -2.54 8.93 5.04
CA GLY A 113 -2.91 8.52 3.69
C GLY A 113 -2.39 9.46 2.61
N VAL A 114 -2.57 10.77 2.79
CA VAL A 114 -2.08 11.80 1.87
C VAL A 114 -0.55 11.80 1.81
N LEU A 115 0.13 11.78 2.96
CA LEU A 115 1.60 11.70 3.03
C LEU A 115 2.12 10.44 2.34
N SER A 116 1.42 9.31 2.48
CA SER A 116 1.75 8.04 1.85
C SER A 116 1.65 8.10 0.32
N TYR A 117 0.60 8.77 -0.19
CA TYR A 117 0.42 8.98 -1.62
C TYR A 117 1.52 9.90 -2.18
N ILE A 118 1.84 10.99 -1.48
CA ILE A 118 2.94 11.90 -1.85
C ILE A 118 4.29 11.17 -1.79
N GLY A 119 4.54 10.35 -0.76
CA GLY A 119 5.74 9.52 -0.65
C GLY A 119 5.89 8.59 -1.86
N GLY A 120 4.80 7.99 -2.33
CA GLY A 120 4.76 7.24 -3.59
C GLY A 120 5.17 8.07 -4.81
N ILE A 121 4.71 9.31 -4.92
CA ILE A 121 5.11 10.22 -6.01
C ILE A 121 6.63 10.50 -5.94
N ILE A 122 7.18 10.70 -4.74
CA ILE A 122 8.62 10.89 -4.53
C ILE A 122 9.39 9.62 -4.93
N SER A 123 8.94 8.44 -4.51
CA SER A 123 9.54 7.15 -4.93
C SER A 123 9.54 7.00 -6.45
N TYR A 124 8.48 7.45 -7.13
CA TYR A 124 8.42 7.42 -8.59
C TYR A 124 9.50 8.33 -9.20
N GLN A 125 9.66 9.53 -8.66
CA GLN A 125 10.67 10.47 -9.13
C GLN A 125 12.09 9.94 -8.88
N ILE A 126 12.33 9.29 -7.74
CA ILE A 126 13.58 8.60 -7.44
C ILE A 126 13.85 7.50 -8.48
N GLY A 127 12.88 6.64 -8.76
CA GLY A 127 13.00 5.62 -9.79
C GLY A 127 13.24 6.20 -11.19
N TYR A 128 12.69 7.39 -11.48
CA TYR A 128 12.89 8.06 -12.76
C TYR A 128 14.32 8.56 -12.88
N TRP A 129 14.85 9.16 -11.81
CA TRP A 129 16.24 9.58 -11.71
C TRP A 129 17.21 8.39 -11.86
N ILE A 130 16.92 7.26 -11.18
CA ILE A 130 17.67 6.01 -11.32
C ILE A 130 17.69 5.54 -12.78
N SER A 131 16.53 5.57 -13.45
CA SER A 131 16.39 5.11 -14.85
C SER A 131 17.28 5.86 -15.85
N ARG A 132 17.75 7.06 -15.51
CA ARG A 132 18.66 7.88 -16.35
C ARG A 132 20.13 7.49 -16.18
N ARG A 133 20.50 6.79 -15.11
CA ARG A 133 21.90 6.41 -14.79
C ARG A 133 22.13 4.94 -15.10
N LYS A 134 22.77 4.63 -16.24
CA LYS A 134 22.95 3.24 -16.75
C LYS A 134 23.46 2.23 -15.71
N LYS A 135 24.50 2.59 -14.94
CA LYS A 135 25.10 1.71 -13.91
C LYS A 135 24.11 1.38 -12.78
N ILE A 136 23.48 2.41 -12.22
CA ILE A 136 22.53 2.27 -11.09
C ILE A 136 21.27 1.56 -11.58
N LYS A 137 20.77 1.90 -12.78
CA LYS A 137 19.63 1.27 -13.41
C LYS A 137 19.81 -0.25 -13.50
N ALA A 138 20.93 -0.73 -14.03
CA ALA A 138 21.17 -2.17 -14.18
C ALA A 138 21.17 -2.90 -12.83
N TYR A 139 21.75 -2.29 -11.80
CA TYR A 139 21.70 -2.81 -10.44
C TYR A 139 20.27 -2.87 -9.88
N THR A 140 19.52 -1.77 -10.00
CA THR A 140 18.14 -1.68 -9.52
C THR A 140 17.20 -2.63 -10.28
N GLU A 141 17.39 -2.81 -11.59
CA GLU A 141 16.63 -3.77 -12.39
C GLU A 141 16.87 -5.21 -11.94
N LYS A 142 18.11 -5.57 -11.58
CA LYS A 142 18.43 -6.88 -11.01
C LYS A 142 17.77 -7.06 -9.63
N MET A 143 17.87 -6.05 -8.76
CA MET A 143 17.26 -6.07 -7.42
C MET A 143 15.73 -6.20 -7.48
N LEU A 144 15.08 -5.50 -8.42
CA LEU A 144 13.63 -5.41 -8.55
C LEU A 144 13.04 -6.27 -9.66
N GLN A 145 13.81 -7.23 -10.19
CA GLN A 145 13.43 -8.02 -11.37
C GLN A 145 12.05 -8.66 -11.22
N LYS A 146 11.74 -9.22 -10.04
CA LYS A 146 10.44 -9.83 -9.74
C LYS A 146 9.28 -8.83 -9.89
N TYR A 147 9.45 -7.61 -9.37
CA TYR A 147 8.43 -6.56 -9.48
C TYR A 147 8.27 -6.11 -10.94
N ILE A 148 9.38 -5.94 -11.66
CA ILE A 148 9.37 -5.57 -13.09
C ILE A 148 8.63 -6.62 -13.92
N LEU A 149 8.85 -7.92 -13.68
CA LEU A 149 8.13 -8.99 -14.36
C LEU A 149 6.63 -8.96 -14.05
N PHE A 150 6.22 -8.65 -12.83
CA PHE A 150 4.80 -8.47 -12.50
C PHE A 150 4.18 -7.24 -13.18
N ILE A 151 4.92 -6.14 -13.27
CA ILE A 151 4.50 -4.94 -14.00
C ILE A 151 4.36 -5.24 -15.50
N GLN A 152 5.28 -5.99 -16.10
CA GLN A 152 5.16 -6.45 -17.50
C GLN A 152 3.95 -7.37 -17.70
N LYS A 153 3.69 -8.25 -16.73
CA LYS A 153 2.60 -9.22 -16.81
C LYS A 153 1.24 -8.56 -16.65
N TRP A 154 1.05 -7.73 -15.64
CA TRP A 154 -0.26 -7.22 -15.21
C TRP A 154 -0.43 -5.70 -15.33
N GLY A 155 0.65 -4.96 -15.54
CA GLY A 155 0.62 -3.51 -15.77
C GLY A 155 0.04 -2.75 -14.58
N GLY A 156 -0.92 -1.86 -14.87
CA GLY A 156 -1.58 -1.04 -13.86
C GLY A 156 -2.32 -1.84 -12.79
N ALA A 157 -2.81 -3.04 -13.12
CA ALA A 157 -3.46 -3.91 -12.14
C ALA A 157 -2.50 -4.31 -11.01
N PHE A 158 -1.21 -4.52 -11.31
CA PHE A 158 -0.21 -4.79 -10.28
C PHE A 158 0.04 -3.58 -9.38
N ILE A 159 0.00 -2.37 -9.94
CA ILE A 159 0.15 -1.13 -9.16
C ILE A 159 -1.00 -0.99 -8.15
N ILE A 160 -2.24 -1.23 -8.59
CA ILE A 160 -3.42 -1.20 -7.72
C ILE A 160 -3.31 -2.26 -6.61
N ILE A 161 -2.93 -3.50 -6.97
CA ILE A 161 -2.73 -4.58 -5.99
C ILE A 161 -1.66 -4.19 -4.98
N ALA A 162 -0.50 -3.70 -5.45
CA ALA A 162 0.57 -3.27 -4.56
C ALA A 162 0.21 -2.06 -3.70
N ALA A 163 -0.72 -1.21 -4.12
CA ALA A 163 -1.20 -0.07 -3.34
C ALA A 163 -2.24 -0.45 -2.29
N LEU A 164 -3.06 -1.47 -2.57
CA LEU A 164 -4.11 -1.95 -1.65
C LEU A 164 -3.57 -2.92 -0.59
N PHE A 165 -2.50 -3.64 -0.90
CA PHE A 165 -1.98 -4.67 0.00
C PHE A 165 -1.29 -4.01 1.21
N PRO A 166 -1.44 -4.57 2.42
CA PRO A 166 -0.88 -3.96 3.64
C PRO A 166 0.64 -4.13 3.74
N PHE A 167 1.18 -5.30 3.37
CA PHE A 167 2.62 -5.62 3.48
C PHE A 167 3.43 -5.42 2.20
N SER A 168 2.87 -4.74 1.20
CA SER A 168 3.62 -4.46 -0.02
C SER A 168 4.60 -3.32 0.22
N PRO A 169 5.90 -3.49 -0.13
CA PRO A 169 6.84 -2.38 -0.13
C PRO A 169 6.54 -1.47 -1.33
N PHE A 170 5.52 -0.63 -1.17
CA PHE A 170 4.98 0.17 -2.26
C PHE A 170 6.01 1.12 -2.86
N SER A 171 6.92 1.66 -2.06
CA SER A 171 8.03 2.51 -2.52
C SER A 171 8.92 1.74 -3.50
N LEU A 172 9.29 0.49 -3.18
CA LEU A 172 10.08 -0.38 -4.07
C LEU A 172 9.32 -0.73 -5.35
N VAL A 173 8.03 -1.05 -5.23
CA VAL A 173 7.18 -1.29 -6.40
C VAL A 173 7.12 -0.06 -7.29
N THR A 174 6.97 1.12 -6.70
CA THR A 174 6.88 2.39 -7.43
C THR A 174 8.20 2.75 -8.11
N ILE A 175 9.33 2.50 -7.44
CA ILE A 175 10.67 2.61 -8.06
C ILE A 175 10.77 1.66 -9.24
N ALA A 176 10.35 0.39 -9.11
CA ALA A 176 10.36 -0.58 -10.20
C ALA A 176 9.47 -0.13 -11.39
N VAL A 177 8.29 0.40 -11.10
CA VAL A 177 7.34 0.97 -12.07
C VAL A 177 7.99 2.12 -12.86
N SER A 178 8.69 3.02 -12.17
CA SER A 178 9.35 4.16 -12.79
C SER A 178 10.61 3.77 -13.58
N VAL A 179 11.42 2.84 -13.06
CA VAL A 179 12.58 2.27 -13.76
C VAL A 179 12.16 1.58 -15.06
N PHE A 180 11.03 0.88 -15.04
CA PHE A 180 10.39 0.29 -16.22
C PHE A 180 9.73 1.33 -17.17
N ARG A 181 9.83 2.63 -16.86
CA ARG A 181 9.26 3.75 -17.63
C ARG A 181 7.75 3.66 -17.82
N TYR A 182 7.03 3.18 -16.81
CA TYR A 182 5.57 3.22 -16.82
C TYR A 182 5.08 4.67 -16.88
N PRO A 183 4.01 5.02 -17.61
CA PRO A 183 3.57 6.41 -17.74
C PRO A 183 3.08 6.99 -16.40
N PHE A 184 3.68 8.11 -15.98
CA PHE A 184 3.42 8.79 -14.71
C PHE A 184 1.93 9.09 -14.47
N LYS A 185 1.21 9.59 -15.49
CA LYS A 185 -0.23 9.89 -15.37
C LYS A 185 -1.06 8.67 -14.98
N LYS A 186 -0.74 7.49 -15.56
CA LYS A 186 -1.44 6.26 -15.21
C LYS A 186 -1.04 5.78 -13.81
N PHE A 187 0.23 5.91 -13.46
CA PHE A 187 0.70 5.61 -12.12
C PHE A 187 -0.05 6.44 -11.06
N LEU A 188 -0.20 7.75 -11.24
CA LEU A 188 -0.95 8.61 -10.32
C LEU A 188 -2.38 8.10 -10.09
N ILE A 189 -3.10 7.80 -11.18
CA ILE A 189 -4.48 7.29 -11.11
C ILE A 189 -4.53 5.96 -10.37
N TYR A 190 -3.60 5.04 -10.62
CA TYR A 190 -3.59 3.76 -9.90
C TYR A 190 -3.10 3.88 -8.46
N GLY A 191 -2.22 4.82 -8.18
CA GLY A 191 -1.71 5.11 -6.85
C GLY A 191 -2.76 5.66 -5.90
N THR A 192 -3.86 6.25 -6.39
CA THR A 192 -4.98 6.69 -5.52
C THR A 192 -5.64 5.53 -4.78
N SER A 193 -5.53 4.30 -5.28
CA SER A 193 -5.99 3.11 -4.55
C SER A 193 -5.32 2.95 -3.18
N ARG A 194 -4.17 3.60 -2.98
CA ARG A 194 -3.54 3.71 -1.67
C ARG A 194 -4.41 4.46 -0.66
N LEU A 195 -5.07 5.54 -1.06
CA LEU A 195 -6.00 6.27 -0.20
C LEU A 195 -7.19 5.38 0.18
N ILE A 196 -7.67 4.57 -0.76
CA ILE A 196 -8.73 3.57 -0.50
C ILE A 196 -8.28 2.59 0.59
N ARG A 197 -7.01 2.14 0.57
CA ARG A 197 -6.47 1.28 1.64
C ARG A 197 -6.58 1.92 3.02
N PHE A 198 -6.19 3.19 3.17
CA PHE A 198 -6.29 3.90 4.45
C PHE A 198 -7.74 4.03 4.92
N VAL A 199 -8.68 4.26 4.01
CA VAL A 199 -10.12 4.27 4.35
C VAL A 199 -10.58 2.89 4.82
N LEU A 200 -10.25 1.83 4.08
CA LEU A 200 -10.60 0.46 4.46
C LEU A 200 -10.02 0.07 5.81
N GLN A 201 -8.75 0.38 6.05
CA GLN A 201 -8.11 0.10 7.32
C GLN A 201 -8.75 0.91 8.45
N GLY A 202 -9.09 2.19 8.23
CA GLY A 202 -9.81 3.00 9.21
C GLY A 202 -11.17 2.41 9.59
N VAL A 203 -11.97 1.98 8.62
CA VAL A 203 -13.26 1.32 8.89
C VAL A 203 -13.06 0.03 9.68
N ILE A 204 -12.12 -0.83 9.26
CA ILE A 204 -11.87 -2.10 9.95
C ILE A 204 -11.40 -1.85 11.40
N PHE A 205 -10.49 -0.91 11.62
CA PHE A 205 -9.88 -0.70 12.92
C PHE A 205 -10.77 0.07 13.90
N PHE A 206 -11.51 1.09 13.43
CA PHE A 206 -12.34 1.92 14.29
C PHE A 206 -13.77 1.40 14.46
N ASP A 207 -14.36 0.78 13.44
CA ASP A 207 -15.79 0.39 13.45
C ASP A 207 -15.98 -1.10 13.80
N ILE A 208 -15.02 -1.97 13.44
CA ILE A 208 -15.14 -3.43 13.63
C ILE A 208 -14.34 -3.91 14.84
N LEU A 209 -13.20 -3.28 15.13
CA LEU A 209 -12.26 -3.73 16.16
C LEU A 209 -12.34 -2.93 17.47
N ASP A 210 -13.11 -1.83 17.54
CA ASP A 210 -13.28 -0.96 18.73
C ASP A 210 -11.96 -0.79 19.51
N LEU A 211 -10.89 -0.39 18.83
CA LEU A 211 -9.56 -0.27 19.48
C LEU A 211 -9.53 0.71 20.65
N ASP A 212 -10.52 1.60 20.75
CA ASP A 212 -10.73 2.48 21.89
C ASP A 212 -10.97 1.69 23.19
N THR A 213 -11.45 0.44 23.13
CA THR A 213 -11.63 -0.41 24.33
C THR A 213 -10.40 -1.26 24.68
N TRP A 214 -9.43 -1.40 23.77
CA TRP A 214 -8.26 -2.26 23.95
C TRP A 214 -6.97 -1.51 24.31
N VAL A 215 -6.92 -0.21 24.02
CA VAL A 215 -5.71 0.64 24.22
C VAL A 215 -5.89 1.65 25.37
N VAL A 216 -7.12 1.77 25.89
CA VAL A 216 -7.45 2.55 27.11
C VAL A 216 -7.36 1.67 28.34
#